data_AF-A0A2S5X1W1-F1
#
_entry.id   AF-A0A2S5X1W1-F1
#
_cell.length_a   1.000
_cell.length_b   1.000
_cell.length_c   1.000
_cell.angle_alpha   90.00
_cell.angle_beta   90.00
_cell.angle_gamma   90.00
#
_symmetry.space_group_name_H-M   'P 1'
#
loop_
_entity.id
_entity.type
_entity.pdbx_description
1 polymer ?
#
loop_
_entity_poly.entity_id
_entity_poly.type
_entity_poly.pdbx_seq_one_letter_code
_entity_poly.pdbx_strand_id
1 'polypeptide(L)'
;MTHHVLEPEATGTVGHGAEWTQDASGSQTQANLLRCELAGWLGDELVGVHPDFIVTGPLADALRASDLSGFELRKTVVTTSPEFVSYAGGLPQRWERLEPTGRADGNDDFAQRNGMLLVSERALALLNEHRIVEAQLDPAEETLEASRFAHHRDEARAAARLRERADQEAEADEDAREVARLTALVDALDATASTPPKMRVNGDAKRTVAGDLTLAAAALGKKIEDPAALALLRLIDGSMEINRSGAYQCAYRNADRSLIVGMKGGAVKCVEFTFQPHRNAPEANYPRTAHLIDGLATFTRERVLEHLGEPKEFLPPDDEERSRDEYRIGRQRVMLYWRGQDHSPRTAMVSRKG
;
A
#
# COMPACT_ATOMS: atom_id res chain seq x y z
N MET A 1 10.62 38.46 -24.84
CA MET A 1 9.33 38.08 -24.23
C MET A 1 9.57 37.57 -22.81
N THR A 2 8.63 37.68 -21.88
CA THR A 2 8.76 37.07 -20.54
C THR A 2 8.42 35.57 -20.62
N HIS A 3 9.21 34.71 -19.99
CA HIS A 3 8.96 33.26 -19.91
C HIS A 3 8.76 32.83 -18.47
N HIS A 4 7.75 32.01 -18.22
CA HIS A 4 7.57 31.28 -16.97
C HIS A 4 8.32 29.95 -17.04
N VAL A 5 8.84 29.50 -15.90
CA VAL A 5 9.43 28.16 -15.80
C VAL A 5 8.30 27.20 -15.45
N LEU A 6 8.10 26.19 -16.28
CA LEU A 6 7.16 25.11 -16.04
C LEU A 6 7.94 23.83 -15.78
N GLU A 7 7.69 23.19 -14.65
CA GLU A 7 8.25 21.90 -14.27
C GLU A 7 7.12 20.85 -14.32
N PRO A 8 7.00 20.08 -15.41
CA PRO A 8 5.93 19.10 -15.55
C PRO A 8 6.02 17.95 -14.57
N GLU A 9 4.93 17.18 -14.46
CA GLU A 9 4.92 15.88 -13.78
C GLU A 9 6.10 15.01 -14.26
N ALA A 10 6.99 14.58 -13.36
CA ALA A 10 8.15 13.76 -13.71
C ALA A 10 7.91 12.28 -13.37
N THR A 11 7.34 11.52 -14.31
CA THR A 11 6.98 10.10 -14.11
C THR A 11 7.60 9.12 -15.09
N GLY A 12 8.42 9.61 -16.03
CA GLY A 12 9.12 8.79 -17.01
C GLY A 12 10.61 8.66 -16.77
N THR A 13 11.15 7.51 -17.13
CA THR A 13 12.59 7.25 -17.28
C THR A 13 12.93 6.95 -18.74
N VAL A 14 14.22 6.81 -19.03
CA VAL A 14 14.73 6.40 -20.35
C VAL A 14 14.27 4.97 -20.64
N GLY A 15 13.53 4.78 -21.73
CA GLY A 15 13.02 3.49 -22.13
C GLY A 15 14.10 2.56 -22.73
N HIS A 16 13.83 1.26 -22.72
CA HIS A 16 14.75 0.26 -23.26
C HIS A 16 15.06 0.49 -24.75
N GLY A 17 16.35 0.43 -25.11
CA GLY A 17 16.83 0.64 -26.48
C GLY A 17 16.87 2.11 -26.89
N ALA A 18 16.87 3.05 -25.94
CA ALA A 18 17.17 4.45 -26.20
C ALA A 18 18.58 4.61 -26.77
N GLU A 19 18.67 5.35 -27.86
CA GLU A 19 19.94 5.75 -28.46
C GLU A 19 20.26 7.17 -28.00
N TRP A 20 21.54 7.45 -27.75
CA TRP A 20 22.00 8.74 -27.26
C TRP A 20 22.86 9.43 -28.31
N THR A 21 22.62 10.72 -28.51
CA THR A 21 23.46 11.63 -29.27
C THR A 21 24.17 12.57 -28.32
N GLN A 22 25.43 12.85 -28.60
CA GLN A 22 26.21 13.82 -27.84
C GLN A 22 26.53 15.01 -28.74
N ASP A 23 26.23 16.22 -28.27
CA ASP A 23 26.60 17.43 -28.99
C ASP A 23 28.08 17.81 -28.78
N ALA A 24 28.54 18.84 -29.50
CA ALA A 24 29.92 19.33 -29.41
C ALA A 24 30.30 19.91 -28.03
N SER A 25 29.31 20.20 -27.17
CA SER A 25 29.52 20.67 -25.79
C SER A 25 29.62 19.51 -24.78
N GLY A 26 29.36 18.27 -25.22
CA GLY A 26 29.37 17.08 -24.38
C GLY A 26 28.01 16.74 -23.77
N SER A 27 26.96 17.51 -24.08
CA SER A 27 25.60 17.26 -23.61
C SER A 27 25.00 16.05 -24.31
N GLN A 28 24.38 15.14 -23.54
CA GLN A 28 23.74 13.93 -24.07
C GLN A 28 22.22 14.13 -24.16
N THR A 29 21.67 13.87 -25.34
CA THR A 29 20.23 13.88 -25.61
C THR A 29 19.82 12.56 -26.25
N GLN A 30 18.59 12.11 -26.05
CA GLN A 30 18.12 10.94 -26.79
C GLN A 30 17.99 11.29 -28.28
N ALA A 31 18.36 10.32 -29.13
CA ALA A 31 18.21 10.38 -30.57
C ALA A 31 16.75 10.65 -30.99
N ASN A 32 16.52 10.92 -32.28
CA ASN A 32 15.24 11.42 -32.80
C ASN A 32 13.98 10.62 -32.40
N LEU A 33 14.11 9.33 -32.08
CA LEU A 33 13.02 8.55 -31.48
C LEU A 33 13.21 8.49 -29.96
N LEU A 34 12.58 9.43 -29.23
CA LEU A 34 12.55 9.40 -27.78
C LEU A 34 11.85 8.12 -27.32
N ARG A 35 12.51 7.34 -26.47
CA ARG A 35 11.94 6.17 -25.80
C ARG A 35 11.82 6.48 -24.33
N CYS A 36 10.62 6.40 -23.79
CA CYS A 36 10.39 6.56 -22.37
C CYS A 36 9.63 5.37 -21.79
N GLU A 37 9.95 5.05 -20.54
CA GLU A 37 9.21 4.09 -19.74
C GLU A 37 8.58 4.83 -18.57
N LEU A 38 7.25 4.81 -18.48
CA LEU A 38 6.52 5.42 -17.37
C LEU A 38 6.39 4.42 -16.23
N ALA A 39 6.73 4.85 -15.02
CA ALA A 39 6.47 4.10 -13.78
C ALA A 39 5.12 4.47 -13.16
N GLY A 40 4.54 5.60 -13.55
CA GLY A 40 3.19 5.99 -13.20
C GLY A 40 2.70 7.14 -14.08
N TRP A 41 1.45 7.56 -13.90
CA TRP A 41 0.90 8.75 -14.57
C TRP A 41 -0.26 9.32 -13.75
N LEU A 42 -0.15 10.59 -13.35
CA LEU A 42 -1.13 11.31 -12.52
C LEU A 42 -2.23 11.99 -13.35
N GLY A 43 -2.11 11.92 -14.68
CA GLY A 43 -3.13 12.38 -15.62
C GLY A 43 -2.78 13.65 -16.37
N ASP A 44 -1.59 14.21 -16.16
CA ASP A 44 -1.19 15.41 -16.88
C ASP A 44 -0.97 15.13 -18.36
N GLU A 45 -1.38 16.07 -19.19
CA GLU A 45 -1.21 16.00 -20.64
C GLU A 45 0.19 16.38 -21.09
N LEU A 46 0.99 16.99 -20.21
CA LEU A 46 2.39 17.35 -20.36
C LEU A 46 3.21 16.68 -19.26
N VAL A 47 4.17 15.83 -19.64
CA VAL A 47 4.97 15.02 -18.72
C VAL A 47 6.46 15.23 -19.00
N GLY A 48 7.25 15.35 -17.94
CA GLY A 48 8.70 15.42 -17.98
C GLY A 48 9.34 14.02 -18.04
N VAL A 49 10.29 13.85 -18.94
CA VAL A 49 11.15 12.68 -19.10
C VAL A 49 12.58 13.18 -19.21
N HIS A 50 13.21 13.54 -18.09
CA HIS A 50 14.44 14.34 -18.09
C HIS A 50 15.51 13.85 -19.10
N PRO A 51 16.04 14.72 -19.98
CA PRO A 51 15.78 16.17 -20.09
C PRO A 51 14.63 16.55 -21.03
N ASP A 52 13.87 15.58 -21.53
CA ASP A 52 12.83 15.74 -22.55
C ASP A 52 11.43 15.95 -21.97
N PHE A 53 10.49 16.32 -22.83
CA PHE A 53 9.08 16.45 -22.51
C PHE A 53 8.25 15.63 -23.50
N ILE A 54 7.18 15.03 -23.00
CA ILE A 54 6.18 14.37 -23.84
C ILE A 54 4.81 14.98 -23.58
N VAL A 55 4.00 15.00 -24.62
CA VAL A 55 2.62 15.47 -24.58
C VAL A 55 1.69 14.39 -25.09
N THR A 56 0.50 14.32 -24.52
CA THR A 56 -0.55 13.41 -24.99
C THR A 56 -1.08 13.87 -26.36
N GLY A 57 -1.78 12.97 -27.05
CA GLY A 57 -2.39 13.25 -28.33
C GLY A 57 -3.24 14.54 -28.37
N PRO A 58 -4.19 14.76 -27.45
CA PRO A 58 -4.98 15.99 -27.42
C PRO A 58 -4.15 17.28 -27.32
N LEU A 59 -3.19 17.35 -26.40
CA LEU A 59 -2.31 18.51 -26.28
C LEU A 59 -1.40 18.69 -27.51
N ALA A 60 -0.90 17.60 -28.09
CA ALA A 60 -0.15 17.66 -29.36
C ALA A 60 -1.00 18.26 -30.50
N ASP A 61 -2.28 17.90 -30.60
CA ASP A 61 -3.18 18.45 -31.62
C ASP A 61 -3.44 19.95 -31.40
N ALA A 62 -3.66 20.37 -30.15
CA ALA A 62 -3.83 21.78 -29.80
C ALA A 62 -2.58 22.61 -30.12
N LEU A 63 -1.40 22.10 -29.77
CA LEU A 63 -0.13 22.73 -30.11
C LEU A 63 0.04 22.88 -31.63
N ARG A 64 -0.25 21.85 -32.42
CA ARG A 64 -0.17 21.94 -33.90
C ARG A 64 -1.18 22.89 -34.52
N ALA A 65 -2.35 23.04 -33.89
CA ALA A 65 -3.40 23.95 -34.34
C ALA A 65 -3.13 25.42 -33.94
N SER A 66 -2.22 25.64 -33.00
CA SER A 66 -1.85 26.97 -32.51
C SER A 66 -0.88 27.70 -33.44
N ASP A 67 -0.72 29.00 -33.21
CA ASP A 67 0.29 29.86 -33.83
C ASP A 67 1.50 30.08 -32.89
N LEU A 68 1.71 29.17 -31.93
CA LEU A 68 2.84 29.21 -31.00
C LEU A 68 4.14 28.83 -31.73
N SER A 69 5.24 29.41 -31.27
CA SER A 69 6.57 29.26 -31.85
C SER A 69 7.55 28.58 -30.87
N GLY A 70 8.72 28.19 -31.37
CA GLY A 70 9.80 27.65 -30.51
C GLY A 70 9.65 26.20 -30.09
N PHE A 71 8.84 25.41 -30.78
CA PHE A 71 8.76 23.97 -30.51
C PHE A 71 8.64 23.15 -31.79
N GLU A 72 9.01 21.88 -31.68
CA GLU A 72 8.70 20.83 -32.63
C GLU A 72 8.01 19.67 -31.90
N LEU A 73 7.12 18.98 -32.62
CA LEU A 73 6.56 17.72 -32.14
C LEU A 73 7.15 16.56 -32.91
N ARG A 74 7.69 15.58 -32.20
CA ARG A 74 8.29 14.39 -32.78
C ARG A 74 7.62 13.12 -32.27
N LYS A 75 7.83 12.03 -33.01
CA LYS A 75 7.40 10.71 -32.57
C LYS A 75 8.16 10.29 -31.31
N THR A 76 7.46 9.65 -30.39
CA THR A 76 8.04 9.01 -29.21
C THR A 76 7.43 7.62 -29.05
N VAL A 77 8.16 6.73 -28.38
CA VAL A 77 7.66 5.43 -27.93
C VAL A 77 7.55 5.48 -26.42
N VAL A 78 6.32 5.40 -25.92
CA VAL A 78 6.01 5.33 -24.50
C VAL A 78 5.68 3.90 -24.14
N THR A 79 6.43 3.34 -23.20
CA THR A 79 6.15 2.04 -22.58
C THR A 79 5.82 2.23 -21.10
N THR A 80 5.27 1.20 -20.48
CA THR A 80 4.97 1.17 -19.04
C THR A 80 5.87 0.16 -18.35
N SER A 81 6.36 0.50 -17.16
CA SER A 81 7.09 -0.48 -16.34
C SER A 81 6.15 -1.59 -15.86
N PRO A 82 6.68 -2.73 -15.38
CA PRO A 82 5.88 -3.81 -14.78
C PRO A 82 5.08 -3.37 -13.54
N GLU A 83 5.50 -2.28 -12.90
CA GLU A 83 4.92 -1.71 -11.67
C GLU A 83 4.03 -0.49 -11.96
N PHE A 84 3.72 -0.24 -13.24
CA PHE A 84 3.01 0.96 -13.65
C PHE A 84 1.64 1.11 -12.98
N VAL A 85 1.42 2.29 -12.40
CA VAL A 85 0.12 2.69 -11.82
C VAL A 85 -0.36 3.98 -12.48
N SER A 86 -1.59 3.97 -12.98
CA SER A 86 -2.27 5.21 -13.40
C SER A 86 -3.32 5.63 -12.38
N TYR A 87 -3.30 6.91 -12.04
CA TYR A 87 -4.26 7.54 -11.14
C TYR A 87 -5.35 8.33 -11.88
N ALA A 88 -5.28 8.36 -13.22
CA ALA A 88 -6.20 9.09 -14.09
C ALA A 88 -6.98 8.21 -15.08
N GLY A 89 -6.79 6.88 -15.03
CA GLY A 89 -7.51 5.92 -15.87
C GLY A 89 -6.61 5.21 -16.87
N GLY A 90 -7.12 4.97 -18.09
CA GLY A 90 -6.33 4.32 -19.14
C GLY A 90 -5.25 5.26 -19.68
N LEU A 91 -4.02 4.75 -19.87
CA LEU A 91 -2.94 5.52 -20.48
C LEU A 91 -3.34 5.94 -21.91
N PRO A 92 -3.12 7.20 -22.31
CA PRO A 92 -3.38 7.67 -23.68
C PRO A 92 -2.64 6.82 -24.71
N GLN A 93 -3.33 6.53 -25.82
CA GLN A 93 -2.78 5.69 -26.89
C GLN A 93 -1.75 6.43 -27.76
N ARG A 94 -1.74 7.77 -27.73
CA ARG A 94 -0.85 8.60 -28.54
C ARG A 94 -0.11 9.59 -27.67
N TRP A 95 1.19 9.63 -27.88
CA TRP A 95 2.14 10.54 -27.26
C TRP A 95 3.10 11.08 -28.32
N GLU A 96 3.53 12.32 -28.13
CA GLU A 96 4.54 12.98 -28.96
C GLU A 96 5.58 13.63 -28.05
N ARG A 97 6.84 13.64 -28.48
CA ARG A 97 7.89 14.43 -27.83
C ARG A 97 7.62 15.90 -28.14
N LEU A 98 7.54 16.72 -27.10
CA LEU A 98 7.62 18.17 -27.21
C LEU A 98 9.11 18.55 -27.11
N GLU A 99 9.67 19.03 -28.21
CA GLU A 99 11.06 19.49 -28.29
C GLU A 99 11.07 21.01 -28.39
N PRO A 100 11.41 21.74 -27.31
CA PRO A 100 11.58 23.18 -27.39
C PRO A 100 12.79 23.52 -28.26
N THR A 101 12.56 24.28 -29.33
CA THR A 101 13.58 24.75 -30.29
C THR A 101 13.85 26.25 -30.19
N GLY A 102 13.01 26.96 -29.45
CA GLY A 102 13.12 28.40 -29.25
C GLY A 102 14.25 28.82 -28.30
N ARG A 103 14.58 30.11 -28.33
CA ARG A 103 15.63 30.68 -27.48
C ARG A 103 15.04 31.34 -26.24
N ALA A 104 15.64 31.07 -25.09
CA ALA A 104 15.23 31.65 -23.80
C ALA A 104 15.34 33.18 -23.74
N ASP A 105 16.23 33.79 -24.54
CA ASP A 105 16.39 35.24 -24.70
C ASP A 105 15.64 35.80 -25.93
N GLY A 106 14.90 34.94 -26.63
CA GLY A 106 14.15 35.25 -27.84
C GLY A 106 12.70 35.67 -27.60
N ASN A 107 11.94 35.64 -28.68
CA ASN A 107 10.48 35.87 -28.68
C ASN A 107 9.70 34.58 -28.99
N ASP A 108 10.31 33.42 -28.77
CA ASP A 108 9.71 32.11 -29.02
C ASP A 108 8.82 31.67 -27.86
N ASP A 109 7.65 31.07 -28.14
CA ASP A 109 6.67 30.71 -27.11
C ASP A 109 7.10 29.54 -26.22
N PHE A 110 7.90 28.63 -26.76
CA PHE A 110 8.56 27.56 -26.02
C PHE A 110 10.07 27.69 -26.12
N ALA A 111 10.76 27.45 -25.01
CA ALA A 111 12.22 27.33 -24.98
C ALA A 111 12.63 26.34 -23.88
N GLN A 112 13.92 25.99 -23.84
CA GLN A 112 14.47 25.16 -22.78
C GLN A 112 15.75 25.80 -22.22
N ARG A 113 15.94 25.73 -20.90
CA ARG A 113 17.18 26.14 -20.25
C ARG A 113 17.51 25.21 -19.10
N ASN A 114 18.71 24.60 -19.14
CA ASN A 114 19.19 23.67 -18.12
C ASN A 114 18.20 22.52 -17.83
N GLY A 115 17.55 21.98 -18.87
CA GLY A 115 16.54 20.93 -18.72
C GLY A 115 15.14 21.43 -18.33
N MET A 116 14.96 22.71 -17.97
CA MET A 116 13.67 23.29 -17.58
C MET A 116 12.90 23.80 -18.80
N LEU A 117 11.59 23.55 -18.83
CA LEU A 117 10.70 24.07 -19.86
C LEU A 117 10.38 25.54 -19.56
N LEU A 118 10.56 26.38 -20.56
CA LEU A 118 10.21 27.79 -20.53
C LEU A 118 9.00 28.01 -21.44
N VAL A 119 7.96 28.66 -20.93
CA VAL A 119 6.73 28.95 -21.68
C VAL A 119 6.40 30.43 -21.63
N SER A 120 5.99 31.00 -22.75
CA SER A 120 5.42 32.35 -22.80
C SER A 120 4.04 32.40 -22.14
N GLU A 121 3.54 33.61 -21.89
CA GLU A 121 2.15 33.81 -21.45
C GLU A 121 1.15 33.21 -22.46
N ARG A 122 1.42 33.28 -23.78
CA ARG A 122 0.56 32.70 -24.81
C ARG A 122 0.56 31.17 -24.77
N ALA A 123 1.73 30.56 -24.58
CA ALA A 123 1.83 29.12 -24.39
C ALA A 123 1.12 28.70 -23.10
N LEU A 124 1.30 29.45 -22.00
CA LEU A 124 0.62 29.19 -20.74
C LEU A 124 -0.91 29.28 -20.86
N ALA A 125 -1.43 30.23 -21.63
CA ALA A 125 -2.86 30.35 -21.92
C ALA A 125 -3.42 29.10 -22.59
N LEU A 126 -2.72 28.54 -23.59
CA LEU A 126 -3.10 27.28 -24.21
C LEU A 126 -3.01 26.13 -23.21
N LEU A 127 -1.92 26.04 -22.46
CA LEU A 127 -1.72 24.99 -21.46
C LEU A 127 -2.80 24.99 -20.37
N ASN A 128 -3.34 26.16 -20.01
CA ASN A 128 -4.49 26.31 -19.10
C ASN A 128 -5.79 25.66 -19.62
N GLU A 129 -5.91 25.37 -20.91
CA GLU A 129 -7.06 24.68 -21.50
C GLU A 129 -6.95 23.15 -21.42
N HIS A 130 -5.79 22.64 -21.00
CA HIS A 130 -5.48 21.23 -20.90
C HIS A 130 -5.34 20.79 -19.45
N ARG A 131 -5.42 19.47 -19.22
CA ARG A 131 -5.20 18.93 -17.88
C ARG A 131 -3.71 18.94 -17.54
N ILE A 132 -3.27 19.95 -16.80
CA ILE A 132 -1.91 20.07 -16.27
C ILE A 132 -2.01 20.50 -14.79
N VAL A 133 -2.10 19.51 -13.90
CA VAL A 133 -2.38 19.70 -12.48
C VAL A 133 -1.14 19.50 -11.64
N GLU A 134 -0.28 18.56 -12.01
CA GLU A 134 0.86 18.17 -11.18
C GLU A 134 2.15 18.93 -11.51
N ALA A 135 2.14 19.70 -12.61
CA ALA A 135 3.23 20.60 -12.92
C ALA A 135 3.35 21.77 -11.91
N GLN A 136 4.59 22.20 -11.69
CA GLN A 136 4.91 23.41 -10.92
C GLN A 136 5.22 24.56 -11.87
N LEU A 137 4.61 25.71 -11.62
CA LEU A 137 4.89 26.95 -12.32
C LEU A 137 5.69 27.87 -11.40
N ASP A 138 6.88 28.27 -11.83
CA ASP A 138 7.63 29.39 -11.26
C ASP A 138 7.48 30.59 -12.21
N PRO A 139 6.55 31.51 -11.91
CA PRO A 139 6.22 32.59 -12.81
C PRO A 139 7.30 33.67 -12.77
N ALA A 140 7.76 34.13 -13.93
CA ALA A 140 8.69 35.25 -13.99
C ALA A 140 8.06 36.58 -13.53
N GLU A 141 6.75 36.72 -13.68
CA GLU A 141 5.94 37.81 -13.14
C GLU A 141 4.49 37.34 -12.87
N GLU A 142 3.76 38.04 -12.00
CA GLU A 142 2.36 37.72 -11.74
C GLU A 142 1.48 38.16 -12.91
N THR A 143 0.94 37.18 -13.64
CA THR A 143 0.05 37.39 -14.77
C THR A 143 -1.32 36.74 -14.55
N LEU A 144 -2.28 37.07 -15.43
CA LEU A 144 -3.61 36.44 -15.39
C LEU A 144 -3.52 34.94 -15.68
N GLU A 145 -2.70 34.51 -16.65
CA GLU A 145 -2.60 33.08 -16.97
C GLU A 145 -1.82 32.31 -15.91
N ALA A 146 -0.79 32.91 -15.27
CA ALA A 146 -0.12 32.32 -14.12
C ALA A 146 -1.08 32.13 -12.93
N SER A 147 -1.93 33.12 -12.67
CA SER A 147 -2.97 33.03 -11.63
C SER A 147 -4.02 31.97 -11.95
N ARG A 148 -4.45 31.89 -13.21
CA ARG A 148 -5.39 30.87 -13.70
C ARG A 148 -4.81 29.46 -13.59
N PHE A 149 -3.53 29.29 -13.93
CA PHE A 149 -2.82 28.03 -13.81
C PHE A 149 -2.78 27.53 -12.36
N ALA A 150 -2.40 28.42 -11.43
CA ALA A 150 -2.40 28.11 -10.00
C ALA A 150 -3.80 27.74 -9.50
N HIS A 151 -4.82 28.48 -9.93
CA HIS A 151 -6.21 28.22 -9.57
C HIS A 151 -6.71 26.86 -10.07
N HIS A 152 -6.50 26.52 -11.35
CA HIS A 152 -6.89 25.22 -11.91
C HIS A 152 -6.24 24.06 -11.14
N ARG A 153 -4.95 24.18 -10.81
CA ARG A 153 -4.25 23.19 -9.99
C ARG A 153 -4.87 23.04 -8.61
N ASP A 154 -5.13 24.16 -7.93
CA ASP A 154 -5.66 24.15 -6.57
C ASP A 154 -7.09 23.59 -6.52
N GLU A 155 -7.94 23.92 -7.50
CA GLU A 155 -9.27 23.35 -7.65
C GLU A 155 -9.22 21.85 -7.92
N ALA A 156 -8.36 21.40 -8.83
CA ALA A 156 -8.20 19.99 -9.15
C ALA A 156 -7.71 19.19 -7.93
N ARG A 157 -6.74 19.71 -7.17
CA ARG A 157 -6.25 19.11 -5.92
C ARG A 157 -7.31 19.11 -4.83
N ALA A 158 -8.10 20.18 -4.70
CA ALA A 158 -9.21 20.23 -3.77
C ALA A 158 -10.29 19.18 -4.11
N ALA A 159 -10.62 19.04 -5.40
CA ALA A 159 -11.55 18.03 -5.88
C ALA A 159 -11.03 16.61 -5.65
N ALA A 160 -9.73 16.36 -5.86
CA ALA A 160 -9.10 15.07 -5.58
C ALA A 160 -9.21 14.70 -4.09
N ARG A 161 -8.89 15.63 -3.19
CA ARG A 161 -9.03 15.43 -1.73
C ARG A 161 -10.47 15.17 -1.30
N LEU A 162 -11.44 15.85 -1.92
CA LEU A 162 -12.86 15.61 -1.64
C LEU A 162 -13.30 14.22 -2.07
N ARG A 163 -12.83 13.73 -3.22
CA ARG A 163 -13.09 12.36 -3.67
C ARG A 163 -12.44 11.34 -2.74
N GLU A 164 -11.18 11.52 -2.40
CA GLU A 164 -10.46 10.65 -1.47
C GLU A 164 -11.18 10.56 -0.11
N ARG A 165 -11.63 11.71 0.43
CA ARG A 165 -12.44 11.72 1.65
C ARG A 165 -13.77 10.98 1.47
N ALA A 166 -14.48 11.21 0.38
CA ALA A 166 -15.75 10.53 0.11
C ALA A 166 -15.56 9.00 -0.03
N ASP A 167 -14.48 8.57 -0.66
CA ASP A 167 -14.11 7.16 -0.77
C ASP A 167 -13.77 6.56 0.60
N GLN A 168 -13.02 7.29 1.44
CA GLN A 168 -12.72 6.89 2.83
C GLN A 168 -13.98 6.81 3.69
N GLU A 169 -14.90 7.76 3.57
CA GLU A 169 -16.19 7.75 4.27
C GLU A 169 -17.06 6.57 3.81
N ALA A 170 -17.12 6.31 2.50
CA ALA A 170 -17.85 5.16 1.95
C ALA A 170 -17.26 3.82 2.40
N GLU A 171 -15.92 3.71 2.47
CA GLU A 171 -15.21 2.54 2.99
C GLU A 171 -15.49 2.35 4.49
N ALA A 172 -15.48 3.43 5.28
CA ALA A 172 -15.82 3.38 6.70
C ALA A 172 -17.28 2.94 6.93
N ASP A 173 -18.22 3.40 6.10
CA ASP A 173 -19.63 2.98 6.15
C ASP A 173 -19.82 1.51 5.74
N GLU A 174 -19.02 1.00 4.80
CA GLU A 174 -18.99 -0.43 4.46
C GLU A 174 -18.44 -1.26 5.64
N ASP A 175 -17.33 -0.84 6.23
CA ASP A 175 -16.71 -1.50 7.37
C ASP A 175 -17.65 -1.51 8.59
N ALA A 176 -18.33 -0.40 8.88
CA ALA A 176 -19.32 -0.32 9.96
C ALA A 176 -20.49 -1.30 9.75
N ARG A 177 -20.98 -1.44 8.51
CA ARG A 177 -22.03 -2.42 8.16
C ARG A 177 -21.54 -3.85 8.32
N GLU A 178 -20.31 -4.14 7.92
CA GLU A 178 -19.72 -5.47 8.06
C GLU A 178 -19.48 -5.84 9.54
N VAL A 179 -18.99 -4.89 10.35
CA VAL A 179 -18.87 -5.07 11.80
C VAL A 179 -20.24 -5.38 12.41
N ALA A 180 -21.28 -4.59 12.10
CA ALA A 180 -22.62 -4.82 12.61
C ALA A 180 -23.18 -6.21 12.22
N ARG A 181 -22.95 -6.63 10.97
CA ARG A 181 -23.33 -7.97 10.49
C ARG A 181 -22.63 -9.08 11.28
N LEU A 182 -21.32 -8.97 11.47
CA LEU A 182 -20.53 -9.97 12.18
C LEU A 182 -20.87 -10.02 13.65
N THR A 183 -21.09 -8.87 14.30
CA THR A 183 -21.53 -8.81 15.70
C THR A 183 -22.84 -9.58 15.86
N ALA A 184 -23.81 -9.36 14.97
CA ALA A 184 -25.08 -10.09 15.01
C ALA A 184 -24.91 -11.62 14.82
N LEU A 185 -23.99 -12.05 13.95
CA LEU A 185 -23.68 -13.47 13.75
C LEU A 185 -23.01 -14.10 14.97
N VAL A 186 -22.08 -13.38 15.61
CA VAL A 186 -21.41 -13.82 16.84
C VAL A 186 -22.39 -13.89 18.00
N ASP A 187 -23.28 -12.91 18.15
CA ASP A 187 -24.30 -12.87 19.19
C ASP A 187 -25.33 -14.00 19.02
N ALA A 188 -25.63 -14.38 17.78
CA ALA A 188 -26.52 -15.50 17.46
C ALA A 188 -25.85 -16.89 17.61
N LEU A 189 -24.51 -16.94 17.80
CA LEU A 189 -23.78 -18.20 17.88
C LEU A 189 -24.09 -18.94 19.20
N ASP A 190 -24.41 -20.23 19.07
CA ASP A 190 -24.58 -21.14 20.21
C ASP A 190 -23.33 -21.14 21.10
N ALA A 191 -23.53 -20.98 22.41
CA ALA A 191 -22.46 -20.99 23.41
C ALA A 191 -21.62 -22.28 23.35
N THR A 192 -22.20 -23.41 22.94
CA THR A 192 -21.46 -24.67 22.77
C THR A 192 -20.43 -24.61 21.64
N ALA A 193 -20.69 -23.81 20.60
CA ALA A 193 -19.76 -23.61 19.49
C ALA A 193 -18.51 -22.82 19.91
N SER A 194 -18.56 -22.10 21.04
CA SER A 194 -17.42 -21.38 21.61
C SER A 194 -16.51 -22.25 22.47
N THR A 195 -16.86 -23.51 22.74
CA THR A 195 -16.01 -24.40 23.55
C THR A 195 -14.80 -24.85 22.73
N PRO A 196 -13.55 -24.59 23.19
CA PRO A 196 -12.35 -25.00 22.46
C PRO A 196 -12.27 -26.52 22.24
N PRO A 197 -12.01 -26.99 21.01
CA PRO A 197 -11.86 -28.41 20.76
C PRO A 197 -10.55 -28.93 21.35
N LYS A 198 -10.59 -30.12 21.97
CA LYS A 198 -9.36 -30.82 22.35
C LYS A 198 -8.60 -31.26 21.10
N MET A 199 -7.34 -30.85 20.98
CA MET A 199 -6.49 -31.15 19.83
C MET A 199 -5.21 -31.86 20.24
N ARG A 200 -4.72 -32.77 19.39
CA ARG A 200 -3.44 -33.47 19.60
C ARG A 200 -2.28 -32.53 19.34
N VAL A 201 -1.26 -32.61 20.18
CA VAL A 201 0.00 -31.89 20.03
C VAL A 201 1.01 -32.80 19.33
N ASN A 202 1.67 -32.29 18.29
CA ASN A 202 2.74 -32.94 17.54
C ASN A 202 2.38 -34.31 16.94
N GLY A 203 1.10 -34.67 16.92
CA GLY A 203 0.58 -35.97 16.50
C GLY A 203 0.52 -37.02 17.60
N ASP A 204 0.94 -36.69 18.82
CA ASP A 204 0.89 -37.58 19.97
C ASP A 204 -0.56 -37.70 20.47
N ALA A 205 -1.05 -38.93 20.55
CA ALA A 205 -2.40 -39.22 21.02
C ALA A 205 -2.55 -39.03 22.54
N LYS A 206 -1.45 -39.07 23.30
CA LYS A 206 -1.44 -38.91 24.76
C LYS A 206 -1.35 -37.45 25.20
N ARG A 207 -0.90 -36.55 24.30
CA ARG A 207 -0.75 -35.12 24.56
C ARG A 207 -1.82 -34.34 23.81
N THR A 208 -2.87 -33.97 24.52
CA THR A 208 -3.96 -33.14 23.99
C THR A 208 -4.06 -31.82 24.74
N VAL A 209 -4.37 -30.76 24.01
CA VAL A 209 -4.52 -29.40 24.53
C VAL A 209 -5.88 -28.82 24.14
N ALA A 210 -6.36 -27.83 24.89
CA ALA A 210 -7.53 -27.00 24.61
C ALA A 210 -7.20 -25.52 24.93
N GLY A 211 -8.15 -24.61 24.75
CA GLY A 211 -7.98 -23.16 24.94
C GLY A 211 -8.04 -22.38 23.63
N ASP A 212 -7.88 -21.05 23.70
CA ASP A 212 -8.06 -20.12 22.58
C ASP A 212 -7.19 -20.49 21.36
N LEU A 213 -6.03 -21.09 21.60
CA LEU A 213 -5.12 -21.53 20.55
C LEU A 213 -5.69 -22.68 19.69
N THR A 214 -6.48 -23.56 20.29
CA THR A 214 -7.16 -24.64 19.56
C THR A 214 -8.39 -24.15 18.80
N LEU A 215 -9.08 -23.10 19.29
CA LEU A 215 -10.12 -22.40 18.54
C LEU A 215 -9.52 -21.75 17.28
N ALA A 216 -8.41 -21.02 17.44
CA ALA A 216 -7.68 -20.43 16.31
C ALA A 216 -7.24 -21.48 15.27
N ALA A 217 -6.73 -22.62 15.72
CA ALA A 217 -6.36 -23.72 14.85
C ALA A 217 -7.57 -24.35 14.13
N ALA A 218 -8.74 -24.43 14.78
CA ALA A 218 -9.97 -24.94 14.17
C ALA A 218 -10.54 -23.99 13.11
N ALA A 219 -10.45 -22.68 13.35
CA ALA A 219 -10.91 -21.63 12.43
C ALA A 219 -10.05 -21.52 11.17
N LEU A 220 -8.80 -21.99 11.19
CA LEU A 220 -7.84 -21.73 10.13
C LEU A 220 -8.27 -22.29 8.77
N GLY A 221 -8.46 -21.38 7.82
CA GLY A 221 -8.92 -21.64 6.46
C GLY A 221 -10.41 -21.85 6.31
N LYS A 222 -11.19 -21.65 7.37
CA LYS A 222 -12.65 -21.59 7.34
C LYS A 222 -13.13 -20.23 6.86
N LYS A 223 -14.33 -20.21 6.28
CA LYS A 223 -15.05 -18.97 5.94
C LYS A 223 -15.52 -18.29 7.23
N ILE A 224 -15.75 -16.98 7.18
CA ILE A 224 -16.09 -16.20 8.38
C ILE A 224 -17.42 -16.63 9.00
N GLU A 225 -18.35 -17.17 8.20
CA GLU A 225 -19.63 -17.71 8.65
C GLU A 225 -19.53 -19.12 9.27
N ASP A 226 -18.37 -19.80 9.18
CA ASP A 226 -18.18 -21.11 9.80
C ASP A 226 -18.23 -20.94 11.34
N PRO A 227 -18.94 -21.81 12.08
CA PRO A 227 -19.04 -21.71 13.53
C PRO A 227 -17.69 -21.62 14.25
N ALA A 228 -16.64 -22.26 13.73
CA ALA A 228 -15.29 -22.16 14.32
C ALA A 228 -14.68 -20.76 14.14
N ALA A 229 -14.94 -20.10 13.01
CA ALA A 229 -14.48 -18.73 12.77
C ALA A 229 -15.27 -17.72 13.61
N LEU A 230 -16.59 -17.88 13.72
CA LEU A 230 -17.41 -17.04 14.61
C LEU A 230 -17.04 -17.24 16.08
N ALA A 231 -16.76 -18.47 16.51
CA ALA A 231 -16.29 -18.76 17.86
C ALA A 231 -14.94 -18.08 18.17
N LEU A 232 -14.04 -18.02 17.19
CA LEU A 232 -12.78 -17.27 17.29
C LEU A 232 -13.03 -15.77 17.38
N LEU A 233 -13.93 -15.20 16.56
CA LEU A 233 -14.26 -13.78 16.63
C LEU A 233 -14.88 -13.38 17.97
N ARG A 234 -15.61 -14.28 18.62
CA ARG A 234 -16.16 -14.06 19.98
C ARG A 234 -15.08 -13.86 21.04
N LEU A 235 -13.81 -14.15 20.75
CA LEU A 235 -12.70 -13.85 21.65
C LEU A 235 -12.28 -12.36 21.60
N ILE A 236 -12.80 -11.58 20.65
CA ILE A 236 -12.57 -10.14 20.59
C ILE A 236 -13.43 -9.47 21.67
N ASP A 237 -12.78 -9.06 22.76
CA ASP A 237 -13.43 -8.28 23.80
C ASP A 237 -13.56 -6.82 23.35
N GLY A 238 -14.80 -6.34 23.25
CA GLY A 238 -15.12 -4.97 22.82
C GLY A 238 -15.54 -4.86 21.35
N SER A 239 -15.32 -3.69 20.75
CA SER A 239 -15.71 -3.43 19.36
C SER A 239 -14.70 -4.07 18.40
N MET A 240 -15.20 -4.78 17.38
CA MET A 240 -14.38 -5.28 16.28
C MET A 240 -13.94 -4.12 15.39
N GLU A 241 -12.65 -4.04 15.10
CA GLU A 241 -12.10 -3.15 14.08
C GLU A 241 -11.78 -3.94 12.81
N ILE A 242 -12.13 -3.39 11.64
CA ILE A 242 -11.68 -3.89 10.34
C ILE A 242 -10.46 -3.10 9.90
N ASN A 243 -9.44 -3.81 9.42
CA ASN A 243 -8.26 -3.20 8.80
C ASN A 243 -8.01 -3.85 7.44
N ARG A 244 -8.11 -3.05 6.37
CA ARG A 244 -7.79 -3.45 5.00
C ARG A 244 -6.34 -3.06 4.70
N SER A 245 -5.40 -4.01 4.75
CA SER A 245 -3.98 -3.74 4.49
C SER A 245 -3.31 -4.89 3.73
N GLY A 246 -2.52 -4.58 2.70
CA GLY A 246 -2.16 -5.48 1.57
C GLY A 246 -1.70 -6.92 1.85
N ALA A 247 -1.21 -7.27 3.04
CA ALA A 247 -0.95 -8.67 3.40
C ALA A 247 -2.24 -9.51 3.57
N TYR A 248 -3.34 -8.85 3.96
CA TYR A 248 -4.66 -9.43 4.23
C TYR A 248 -5.76 -8.60 3.56
N GLN A 249 -6.81 -9.23 3.04
CA GLN A 249 -7.93 -8.46 2.48
C GLN A 249 -8.69 -7.71 3.58
N CYS A 250 -8.81 -8.34 4.75
CA CYS A 250 -9.27 -7.72 5.98
C CYS A 250 -8.61 -8.39 7.18
N ALA A 251 -8.47 -7.65 8.28
CA ALA A 251 -8.11 -8.20 9.58
C ALA A 251 -9.09 -7.68 10.63
N TYR A 252 -9.55 -8.58 11.50
CA TYR A 252 -10.36 -8.24 12.66
C TYR A 252 -9.48 -8.24 13.90
N ARG A 253 -9.61 -7.22 14.75
CA ARG A 253 -8.85 -7.15 16.00
C ARG A 253 -9.65 -6.50 17.12
N ASN A 254 -9.21 -6.77 18.35
CA ASN A 254 -9.62 -6.00 19.52
C ASN A 254 -8.93 -4.62 19.57
N ALA A 255 -9.50 -3.71 20.35
CA ALA A 255 -9.02 -2.33 20.49
C ALA A 255 -7.58 -2.24 20.98
N ASP A 256 -7.14 -3.17 21.84
CA ASP A 256 -5.76 -3.24 22.33
C ASP A 256 -4.81 -3.98 21.39
N ARG A 257 -5.30 -4.50 20.25
CA ARG A 257 -4.53 -5.22 19.22
C ARG A 257 -3.83 -6.49 19.72
N SER A 258 -4.30 -7.10 20.81
CA SER A 258 -3.73 -8.34 21.34
C SER A 258 -4.26 -9.60 20.66
N LEU A 259 -5.35 -9.53 19.90
CA LEU A 259 -5.82 -10.59 18.99
C LEU A 259 -6.03 -9.99 17.60
N ILE A 260 -5.42 -10.61 16.58
CA ILE A 260 -5.58 -10.24 15.17
C ILE A 260 -5.97 -11.48 14.37
N VAL A 261 -7.10 -11.42 13.66
CA VAL A 261 -7.59 -12.47 12.77
C VAL A 261 -7.46 -11.99 11.34
N GLY A 262 -6.45 -12.47 10.61
CA GLY A 262 -6.19 -12.08 9.22
C GLY A 262 -6.95 -12.95 8.23
N MET A 263 -7.58 -12.32 7.24
CA MET A 263 -8.45 -12.96 6.27
C MET A 263 -7.98 -12.74 4.82
N LYS A 264 -8.23 -13.72 3.96
CA LYS A 264 -8.04 -13.60 2.51
C LYS A 264 -9.00 -14.51 1.77
N GLY A 265 -9.72 -13.96 0.79
CA GLY A 265 -10.80 -14.63 0.07
C GLY A 265 -11.96 -15.02 0.98
N GLY A 266 -12.26 -14.20 1.99
CA GLY A 266 -13.29 -14.45 3.00
C GLY A 266 -13.00 -15.62 3.95
N ALA A 267 -11.76 -16.12 4.01
CA ALA A 267 -11.35 -17.20 4.89
C ALA A 267 -10.19 -16.82 5.82
N VAL A 268 -10.19 -17.36 7.04
CA VAL A 268 -9.14 -17.15 8.04
C VAL A 268 -7.82 -17.68 7.52
N LYS A 269 -6.77 -16.85 7.49
CA LYS A 269 -5.43 -17.22 7.00
C LYS A 269 -4.38 -17.22 8.08
N CYS A 270 -4.52 -16.34 9.05
CA CYS A 270 -3.69 -16.31 10.23
C CYS A 270 -4.50 -15.84 11.42
N VAL A 271 -4.05 -16.26 12.59
CA VAL A 271 -4.49 -15.72 13.87
C VAL A 271 -3.24 -15.41 14.66
N GLU A 272 -3.16 -14.19 15.16
CA GLU A 272 -2.04 -13.71 15.96
C GLU A 272 -2.56 -13.28 17.33
N PHE A 273 -1.93 -13.81 18.37
CA PHE A 273 -2.09 -13.37 19.75
C PHE A 273 -0.82 -12.60 20.12
N THR A 274 -0.93 -11.29 20.29
CA THR A 274 0.19 -10.41 20.61
C THR A 274 0.22 -10.15 22.11
N PHE A 275 1.33 -10.49 22.76
CA PHE A 275 1.54 -10.20 24.17
C PHE A 275 2.15 -8.79 24.29
N GLN A 276 1.38 -7.83 24.77
CA GLN A 276 1.92 -6.50 25.08
C GLN A 276 2.66 -6.56 26.42
N PRO A 277 3.96 -6.23 26.47
CA PRO A 277 4.72 -6.33 27.70
C PRO A 277 4.48 -5.11 28.61
N HIS A 278 3.74 -5.31 29.69
CA HIS A 278 3.82 -4.51 30.91
C HIS A 278 4.96 -5.07 31.78
N ARG A 279 6.05 -4.30 31.91
CA ARG A 279 7.27 -4.73 32.62
C ARG A 279 7.05 -5.10 34.09
N ASN A 280 6.03 -4.53 34.71
CA ASN A 280 5.83 -4.61 36.17
C ASN A 280 4.59 -5.44 36.58
N ALA A 281 3.85 -6.00 35.61
CA ALA A 281 2.67 -6.83 35.89
C ALA A 281 2.46 -7.84 34.73
N PRO A 282 3.28 -8.90 34.64
CA PRO A 282 3.18 -9.89 33.56
C PRO A 282 1.79 -10.54 33.43
N GLU A 283 1.07 -10.69 34.54
CA GLU A 283 -0.32 -11.15 34.61
C GLU A 283 -1.34 -10.15 34.01
N ALA A 284 -0.96 -8.87 33.87
CA ALA A 284 -1.74 -7.87 33.16
C ALA A 284 -1.45 -7.87 31.64
N ASN A 285 -0.45 -8.63 31.18
CA ASN A 285 -0.09 -8.76 29.77
C ASN A 285 -1.06 -9.72 29.09
N TYR A 286 -1.99 -9.17 28.31
CA TYR A 286 -3.07 -9.92 27.67
C TYR A 286 -3.84 -10.78 28.70
N PRO A 287 -5.01 -10.31 29.19
CA PRO A 287 -5.80 -11.01 30.23
C PRO A 287 -6.07 -12.49 29.92
N ARG A 288 -5.98 -12.89 28.64
CA ARG A 288 -6.26 -14.24 28.16
C ARG A 288 -5.01 -15.12 28.00
N THR A 289 -3.82 -14.70 28.43
CA THR A 289 -2.64 -15.60 28.50
C THR A 289 -2.95 -16.90 29.26
N ALA A 290 -3.74 -16.81 30.33
CA ALA A 290 -4.22 -17.96 31.11
C ALA A 290 -5.25 -18.84 30.37
N HIS A 291 -5.84 -18.35 29.29
CA HIS A 291 -6.85 -19.03 28.47
C HIS A 291 -6.32 -19.49 27.11
N LEU A 292 -5.09 -19.09 26.76
CA LEU A 292 -4.47 -19.46 25.51
C LEU A 292 -4.27 -20.98 25.41
N ILE A 293 -3.86 -21.58 26.52
CA ILE A 293 -3.73 -23.02 26.72
C ILE A 293 -4.44 -23.38 28.03
N ASP A 294 -5.51 -24.17 27.96
CA ASP A 294 -6.26 -24.57 29.15
C ASP A 294 -5.37 -25.34 30.14
N GLY A 295 -5.44 -24.97 31.41
CA GLY A 295 -4.63 -25.57 32.48
C GLY A 295 -3.23 -24.95 32.62
N LEU A 296 -2.92 -23.89 31.86
CA LEU A 296 -1.66 -23.17 31.93
C LEU A 296 -1.86 -21.77 32.52
N ALA A 297 -1.90 -21.68 33.86
CA ALA A 297 -2.15 -20.41 34.55
C ALA A 297 -1.05 -19.34 34.33
N THR A 298 0.18 -19.75 34.01
CA THR A 298 1.30 -18.85 33.71
C THR A 298 1.95 -19.25 32.39
N PHE A 299 1.97 -18.34 31.43
CA PHE A 299 2.46 -18.61 30.08
C PHE A 299 3.98 -18.34 29.97
N THR A 300 4.79 -19.27 30.48
CA THR A 300 6.25 -19.27 30.28
C THR A 300 6.68 -20.42 29.37
N ARG A 301 7.84 -20.31 28.72
CA ARG A 301 8.36 -21.38 27.86
C ARG A 301 8.51 -22.71 28.60
N GLU A 302 9.02 -22.70 29.83
CA GLU A 302 9.14 -23.91 30.66
C GLU A 302 7.79 -24.60 30.88
N ARG A 303 6.77 -23.84 31.29
CA ARG A 303 5.42 -24.39 31.52
C ARG A 303 4.77 -24.88 30.23
N VAL A 304 5.04 -24.22 29.11
CA VAL A 304 4.61 -24.70 27.78
C VAL A 304 5.27 -26.03 27.44
N LEU A 305 6.56 -26.21 27.69
CA LEU A 305 7.27 -27.48 27.45
C LEU A 305 6.75 -28.61 28.35
N GLU A 306 6.44 -28.32 29.62
CA GLU A 306 5.82 -29.29 30.53
C GLU A 306 4.45 -29.76 30.00
N HIS A 307 3.65 -28.83 29.47
CA HIS A 307 2.27 -29.09 29.06
C HIS A 307 2.15 -29.68 27.64
N LEU A 308 2.89 -29.12 26.67
CA LEU A 308 2.86 -29.50 25.26
C LEU A 308 3.94 -30.53 24.89
N GLY A 309 5.02 -30.59 25.67
CA GLY A 309 6.24 -31.33 25.33
C GLY A 309 7.22 -30.55 24.47
N GLU A 310 8.26 -31.25 24.00
CA GLU A 310 9.23 -30.66 23.06
C GLU A 310 8.57 -30.20 21.76
N PRO A 311 8.97 -29.02 21.23
CA PRO A 311 8.49 -28.53 19.95
C PRO A 311 8.96 -29.41 18.80
N LYS A 312 8.27 -29.29 17.65
CA LYS A 312 8.70 -29.93 16.41
C LYS A 312 9.98 -29.30 15.86
N GLU A 313 10.10 -27.99 16.01
CA GLU A 313 11.27 -27.22 15.62
C GLU A 313 11.50 -26.13 16.66
N PHE A 314 12.75 -25.93 17.04
CA PHE A 314 13.18 -24.83 17.90
C PHE A 314 14.18 -23.98 17.14
N LEU A 315 13.92 -22.67 17.07
CA LEU A 315 14.90 -21.68 16.66
C LEU A 315 15.44 -20.96 17.89
N PRO A 316 16.76 -21.01 18.15
CA PRO A 316 17.37 -20.26 19.24
C PRO A 316 17.29 -18.75 19.00
N PRO A 317 17.55 -17.92 20.04
CA PRO A 317 17.54 -16.47 19.90
C PRO A 317 18.47 -16.00 18.76
N ASP A 318 17.94 -15.16 17.87
CA ASP A 318 18.73 -14.44 16.86
C ASP A 318 19.48 -13.24 17.47
N ASP A 319 20.18 -12.45 16.63
CA ASP A 319 20.89 -11.24 17.05
C ASP A 319 19.95 -10.15 17.63
N GLU A 320 18.64 -10.28 17.41
CA GLU A 320 17.60 -9.43 18.01
C GLU A 320 16.95 -10.09 19.24
N GLU A 321 17.57 -11.15 19.77
CA GLU A 321 17.11 -11.96 20.90
C GLU A 321 15.70 -12.55 20.70
N ARG A 322 15.33 -12.89 19.46
CA ARG A 322 14.05 -13.54 19.14
C ARG A 322 14.24 -15.03 18.98
N SER A 323 13.56 -15.82 19.81
CA SER A 323 13.50 -17.27 19.65
C SER A 323 12.09 -17.74 19.31
N ARG A 324 11.97 -18.96 18.77
CA ARG A 324 10.69 -19.51 18.32
C ARG A 324 10.60 -21.00 18.59
N ASP A 325 9.49 -21.42 19.18
CA ASP A 325 9.08 -22.83 19.22
C ASP A 325 7.97 -23.08 18.20
N GLU A 326 8.10 -24.12 17.38
CA GLU A 326 7.06 -24.56 16.45
C GLU A 326 6.38 -25.83 16.96
N TYR A 327 5.05 -25.78 17.07
CA TYR A 327 4.20 -26.91 17.42
C TYR A 327 3.23 -27.22 16.28
N ARG A 328 2.83 -28.48 16.20
CA ARG A 328 1.68 -28.89 15.39
C ARG A 328 0.50 -29.20 16.29
N ILE A 329 -0.54 -28.37 16.26
CA ILE A 329 -1.76 -28.57 17.05
C ILE A 329 -2.90 -28.94 16.11
N GLY A 330 -3.39 -30.18 16.26
CA GLY A 330 -4.23 -30.81 15.27
C GLY A 330 -3.51 -30.93 13.92
N ARG A 331 -4.02 -30.26 12.89
CA ARG A 331 -3.39 -30.19 11.55
C ARG A 331 -2.67 -28.87 11.29
N GLN A 332 -2.73 -27.91 12.22
CA GLN A 332 -2.20 -26.57 12.01
C GLN A 332 -0.84 -26.39 12.64
N ARG A 333 -0.08 -25.45 12.07
CA ARG A 333 1.17 -24.99 12.62
C ARG A 333 0.91 -23.83 13.58
N VAL A 334 1.58 -23.88 14.71
CA VAL A 334 1.52 -22.90 15.78
C VAL A 334 2.94 -22.50 16.10
N MET A 335 3.23 -21.21 16.04
CA MET A 335 4.53 -20.66 16.36
C MET A 335 4.39 -19.83 17.63
N LEU A 336 5.19 -20.16 18.64
CA LEU A 336 5.31 -19.37 19.86
C LEU A 336 6.62 -18.60 19.80
N TYR A 337 6.53 -17.28 19.75
CA TYR A 337 7.66 -16.37 19.71
C TYR A 337 7.97 -15.88 21.10
N TRP A 338 9.26 -15.90 21.42
CA TRP A 338 9.79 -15.46 22.69
C TRP A 338 10.81 -14.35 22.48
N ARG A 339 10.97 -13.51 23.48
CA ARG A 339 11.93 -12.40 23.54
C ARG A 339 13.00 -12.72 24.58
N GLY A 340 14.23 -12.31 24.30
CA GLY A 340 15.31 -12.35 25.28
C GLY A 340 15.83 -13.76 25.54
N GLN A 341 16.83 -13.81 26.42
CA GLN A 341 17.36 -15.06 26.96
C GLN A 341 16.44 -15.67 28.04
N ASP A 342 15.53 -14.88 28.61
CA ASP A 342 14.53 -15.30 29.59
C ASP A 342 13.30 -15.94 28.94
N HIS A 343 13.21 -15.92 27.61
CA HIS A 343 12.08 -16.40 26.84
C HIS A 343 10.74 -15.78 27.28
N SER A 344 10.72 -14.48 27.50
CA SER A 344 9.48 -13.74 27.75
C SER A 344 8.52 -13.88 26.55
N PRO A 345 7.22 -14.15 26.75
CA PRO A 345 6.26 -14.34 25.65
C PRO A 345 6.11 -13.06 24.82
N ARG A 346 6.13 -13.19 23.48
CA ARG A 346 5.98 -12.09 22.54
C ARG A 346 4.75 -12.21 21.66
N THR A 347 4.62 -13.33 20.95
CA THR A 347 3.48 -13.59 20.05
C THR A 347 3.19 -15.09 19.98
N ALA A 348 1.93 -15.49 19.91
CA ALA A 348 1.53 -16.83 19.44
C ALA A 348 0.82 -16.69 18.08
N MET A 349 1.28 -17.40 17.06
CA MET A 349 0.77 -17.28 15.70
C MET A 349 0.32 -18.63 15.15
N VAL A 350 -0.92 -18.68 14.68
CA VAL A 350 -1.51 -19.85 14.03
C VAL A 350 -1.64 -19.55 12.55
N SER A 351 -0.97 -20.32 11.70
CA SER A 351 -0.94 -20.09 10.25
C SER A 351 -0.76 -21.39 9.47
N ARG A 352 -1.15 -21.38 8.19
CA ARG A 352 -0.81 -22.49 7.29
C ARG A 352 0.67 -22.44 6.94
N LYS A 353 1.25 -23.60 6.59
CA LYS A 353 2.57 -23.63 5.95
C LYS A 353 2.44 -22.90 4.60
N GLY A 354 3.22 -21.83 4.43
CA GLY A 354 3.37 -21.13 3.16
C GLY A 354 4.01 -22.02 2.12
#